data_AF-A0A1F6ZTG5-F1
#
_entry.id   AF-A0A1F6ZTG5-F1
#
_cell.length_a   1.000
_cell.length_b   1.000
_cell.length_c   1.000
_cell.angle_alpha   90.00
_cell.angle_beta   90.00
_cell.angle_gamma   90.00
#
_symmetry.space_group_name_H-M   'P 1'
#
loop_
_entity.id
_entity.type
_entity.pdbx_description
1 polymer ?
#
loop_
_entity_poly.entity_id
_entity_poly.type
_entity_poly.pdbx_seq_one_letter_code
_entity_poly.pdbx_strand_id
1 'polypeptide(L)'
;MKIKFVSWSMGYSVFQVVQGLLIHPYQTMRQVVRERVFIWLSFSPVFLWIFGLAIWRILEVLLLRVIPHPNGWMFLALWFTTAIGMYQALLAYLLVRFLSVARPE
;
A
#
# COMPACT_ATOMS: atom_id res chain seq x y z
N MET A 1 -5.58 15.84 11.10
CA MET A 1 -5.80 14.73 12.07
C MET A 1 -4.43 14.36 12.66
N LYS A 2 -4.17 14.63 13.94
CA LYS A 2 -2.90 14.25 14.59
C LYS A 2 -3.03 12.80 15.06
N ILE A 3 -2.44 11.85 14.35
CA ILE A 3 -2.38 10.47 14.81
C ILE A 3 -1.37 10.45 15.96
N LYS A 4 -1.86 10.42 17.20
CA LYS A 4 -1.03 10.22 18.39
C LYS A 4 -0.71 8.72 18.46
N PHE A 5 0.54 8.34 18.22
CA PHE A 5 1.06 6.99 18.49
C PHE A 5 1.14 6.77 20.02
N VAL A 6 -0.02 6.70 20.68
CA VAL A 6 -0.13 6.38 22.10
C VAL A 6 -0.51 4.91 22.18
N SER A 7 0.50 4.06 22.38
CA SER A 7 0.48 2.75 23.08
C SER A 7 -0.70 1.78 22.86
N TRP A 8 -1.44 1.86 21.76
CA TRP A 8 -2.45 0.88 21.39
C TRP A 8 -1.89 0.02 20.27
N SER A 9 -1.69 -1.27 20.59
CA SER A 9 -1.10 -2.39 19.82
C SER A 9 -0.38 -2.02 18.50
N MET A 10 0.88 -2.44 18.35
CA MET A 10 1.67 -2.24 17.11
C MET A 10 0.86 -2.53 15.82
N GLY A 11 -0.03 -3.52 15.83
CA GLY A 11 -0.91 -3.84 14.71
C GLY A 11 -1.92 -2.74 14.34
N TYR A 12 -2.54 -2.06 15.32
CA TYR A 12 -3.47 -0.96 15.07
C TYR A 12 -2.76 0.25 14.43
N SER A 13 -1.54 0.53 14.89
CA SER A 13 -0.68 1.57 14.33
C SER A 13 -0.28 1.26 12.88
N VAL A 14 0.07 0.00 12.59
CA VAL A 14 0.38 -0.45 11.21
C VAL A 14 -0.83 -0.28 10.30
N PHE A 15 -2.01 -0.73 10.74
CA PHE A 15 -3.23 -0.64 9.95
C PHE A 15 -3.62 0.80 9.62
N GLN A 16 -3.54 1.70 10.60
CA GLN A 16 -3.79 3.13 10.37
C GLN A 16 -2.80 3.76 9.39
N VAL A 17 -1.52 3.40 9.45
CA VAL A 17 -0.52 3.91 8.51
C VAL A 17 -0.79 3.38 7.10
N VAL A 18 -1.15 2.11 6.94
CA VAL A 18 -1.50 1.53 5.62
C VAL A 18 -2.75 2.21 5.06
N GLN A 19 -3.82 2.34 5.85
CA GLN A 19 -5.03 3.04 5.39
C GLN A 19 -4.76 4.50 5.07
N GLY A 20 -4.00 5.20 5.91
CA GLY A 20 -3.62 6.59 5.69
C GLY A 20 -2.79 6.75 4.43
N LEU A 21 -1.86 5.83 4.16
CA LEU A 21 -1.08 5.83 2.93
C LEU A 21 -1.96 5.64 1.70
N LEU A 22 -3.03 4.85 1.77
CA LEU A 22 -3.96 4.62 0.65
C LEU A 22 -4.92 5.79 0.40
N ILE A 23 -5.46 6.39 1.46
CA ILE A 23 -6.51 7.42 1.37
C ILE A 23 -5.91 8.82 1.30
N HIS A 24 -4.86 9.09 2.08
CA HIS A 24 -4.22 10.40 2.23
C HIS A 24 -2.68 10.31 2.17
N PRO A 25 -2.12 9.83 1.04
CA PRO A 25 -0.70 9.49 0.91
C PRO A 25 0.24 10.63 1.31
N TYR A 26 -0.10 11.87 0.96
CA TYR A 26 0.73 13.04 1.26
C TYR A 26 0.86 13.31 2.77
N GLN A 27 -0.27 13.32 3.48
CA GLN A 27 -0.30 13.65 4.91
C GLN A 27 0.36 12.54 5.73
N THR A 28 0.04 11.29 5.41
CA THR A 28 0.57 10.12 6.11
C THR A 28 2.05 9.93 5.84
N MET A 29 2.52 10.07 4.59
CA MET A 29 3.95 9.95 4.29
C MET A 29 4.79 11.03 4.99
N ARG A 30 4.28 12.27 5.07
CA ARG A 30 4.95 13.33 5.83
C ARG A 30 5.11 12.98 7.30
N GLN A 31 4.10 12.36 7.91
CA GLN A 31 4.15 11.93 9.30
C GLN A 31 5.11 10.75 9.50
N VAL A 32 5.02 9.71 8.65
CA VAL A 32 5.90 8.52 8.65
C VAL A 32 7.38 8.93 8.54
N VAL A 33 7.70 9.85 7.63
CA VAL A 33 9.08 10.33 7.45
C VAL A 33 9.55 11.18 8.63
N ARG A 34 8.69 12.07 9.17
CA ARG A 34 9.03 12.91 10.33
C ARG A 34 9.35 12.08 11.56
N GLU A 35 8.55 11.04 11.82
CA GLU A 35 8.70 10.21 13.01
C GLU A 35 9.71 9.06 12.79
N ARG A 36 10.16 8.85 11.54
CA ARG A 36 11.03 7.74 11.10
C ARG A 36 10.52 6.35 11.48
N VAL A 37 9.24 6.23 11.80
CA VAL A 37 8.61 4.95 12.15
C VAL A 37 7.87 4.43 10.92
N PHE A 38 8.00 3.12 10.66
CA PHE A 38 7.23 2.43 9.63
C PHE A 38 7.49 2.87 8.18
N ILE A 39 8.69 3.36 7.86
CA ILE A 39 9.08 3.71 6.47
C ILE A 39 8.91 2.50 5.52
N TRP A 40 9.09 1.27 6.01
CA TRP A 40 8.83 0.07 5.22
C TRP A 40 7.36 -0.09 4.79
N LEU A 41 6.40 0.51 5.51
CA LEU A 41 4.98 0.48 5.13
C LEU A 41 4.68 1.32 3.88
N SER A 42 5.62 2.14 3.40
CA SER A 42 5.53 2.79 2.10
C SER A 42 5.49 1.78 0.94
N PHE A 43 5.89 0.53 1.16
CA PHE A 43 5.74 -0.58 0.21
C PHE A 43 4.45 -1.39 0.42
N SER A 44 3.59 -0.98 1.35
CA SER A 44 2.34 -1.69 1.65
C SER A 44 1.41 -1.91 0.45
N PRO A 45 1.29 -1.01 -0.55
CA PRO A 45 0.45 -1.28 -1.72
C PRO A 45 0.94 -2.49 -2.53
N VAL A 46 2.26 -2.67 -2.64
CA VAL A 46 2.85 -3.83 -3.32
C VAL A 46 2.60 -5.12 -2.54
N PHE A 47 2.77 -5.09 -1.22
CA PHE A 47 2.45 -6.25 -0.38
C PHE A 47 0.98 -6.63 -0.49
N LEU A 48 0.07 -5.67 -0.36
CA LEU A 48 -1.37 -5.89 -0.53
C LEU A 48 -1.70 -6.44 -1.92
N TRP A 49 -0.99 -6.00 -2.96
CA TRP A 49 -1.15 -6.53 -4.31
C TRP A 49 -0.73 -8.00 -4.41
N ILE A 50 0.44 -8.36 -3.90
CA ILE A 50 0.95 -9.73 -3.92
C ILE A 50 0.02 -10.66 -3.14
N PHE A 51 -0.41 -10.25 -1.94
CA PHE A 51 -1.39 -11.00 -1.16
C PHE A 51 -2.73 -11.11 -1.87
N GLY A 52 -3.22 -10.02 -2.46
CA GLY A 52 -4.42 -10.00 -3.27
C GLY A 52 -4.35 -10.96 -4.46
N LEU A 53 -3.25 -10.94 -5.22
CA LEU A 53 -2.98 -11.86 -6.32
C LEU A 53 -2.90 -13.32 -5.86
N ALA A 54 -2.27 -13.59 -4.72
CA ALA A 54 -2.19 -14.94 -4.17
C ALA A 54 -3.57 -15.47 -3.78
N ILE A 55 -4.36 -14.68 -3.05
CA ILE A 55 -5.75 -15.01 -2.70
C ILE A 55 -6.58 -15.19 -3.98
N TRP A 56 -6.40 -14.29 -4.94
CA TRP A 56 -7.10 -14.32 -6.21
C TRP A 56 -6.77 -15.57 -7.03
N ARG A 57 -5.51 -16.00 -7.08
CA ARG A 57 -5.07 -17.25 -7.71
C ARG A 57 -5.66 -18.48 -7.02
N ILE A 58 -5.73 -18.48 -5.68
CA ILE A 58 -6.36 -19.57 -4.92
C ILE A 58 -7.86 -19.63 -5.25
N LEU A 59 -8.53 -18.47 -5.25
CA LEU A 59 -9.95 -18.36 -5.62
C LEU A 59 -10.19 -18.79 -7.07
N GLU A 60 -9.33 -18.40 -8.00
CA GLU A 60 -9.37 -18.84 -9.40
C GLU A 60 -9.30 -20.37 -9.47
N VAL A 61 -8.31 -21.01 -8.85
CA VAL A 61 -8.20 -22.48 -8.79
C VAL A 61 -9.46 -23.14 -8.21
N LEU A 62 -10.08 -22.52 -7.20
CA LEU A 62 -11.30 -23.02 -6.56
C LEU A 62 -12.56 -22.80 -7.43
N LEU A 63 -12.63 -21.68 -8.16
CA LEU A 63 -13.77 -21.23 -8.97
C LEU A 63 -13.69 -21.62 -10.45
N LEU A 64 -12.54 -22.14 -10.92
CA LEU A 64 -12.29 -22.56 -12.31
C LEU A 64 -13.19 -23.72 -12.79
N ARG A 65 -14.07 -24.26 -11.93
CA ARG A 65 -15.17 -25.15 -12.33
C ARG A 65 -16.44 -24.43 -12.81
N VAL A 66 -16.56 -23.11 -12.64
CA VAL A 66 -17.87 -22.43 -12.75
C VAL A 66 -17.89 -21.26 -13.76
N ILE A 67 -16.79 -20.53 -13.99
CA ILE A 67 -16.83 -19.29 -14.81
C ILE A 67 -15.69 -19.25 -15.84
N PRO A 68 -15.97 -19.42 -17.15
CA PRO A 68 -14.95 -19.40 -18.19
C PRO A 68 -14.83 -18.00 -18.81
N HIS A 69 -14.15 -17.06 -18.13
CA HIS A 69 -13.90 -15.72 -18.71
C HIS A 69 -12.44 -15.25 -18.58
N PRO A 70 -11.45 -15.96 -19.14
CA PRO A 70 -10.02 -15.65 -18.96
C PRO A 70 -9.61 -14.21 -19.33
N ASN A 71 -10.27 -13.58 -20.30
CA ASN A 71 -9.87 -12.27 -20.83
C ASN A 71 -10.18 -11.11 -19.89
N GLY A 72 -11.35 -11.11 -19.22
CA GLY A 72 -11.68 -10.08 -18.23
C GLY A 72 -10.79 -10.15 -17.00
N TRP A 73 -10.35 -11.37 -16.66
CA TRP A 73 -9.50 -11.64 -15.51
C TRP A 73 -8.07 -11.14 -15.74
N MET A 74 -7.54 -11.38 -16.94
CA MET A 74 -6.23 -10.86 -17.35
C MET A 74 -6.23 -9.33 -17.41
N PHE A 75 -7.31 -8.72 -17.92
CA PHE A 75 -7.46 -7.26 -17.91
C PHE A 75 -7.43 -6.68 -16.50
N LEU A 76 -8.21 -7.21 -15.56
CA LEU A 76 -8.23 -6.72 -14.17
C LEU A 76 -6.85 -6.84 -13.52
N ALA A 77 -6.18 -7.98 -13.69
CA ALA A 77 -4.84 -8.19 -13.13
C ALA A 77 -3.82 -7.17 -13.68
N LEU A 78 -3.83 -6.92 -14.99
CA LEU A 78 -2.95 -5.93 -15.62
C LEU A 78 -3.30 -4.49 -15.19
N TRP A 79 -4.59 -4.17 -15.12
CA TRP A 79 -5.07 -2.86 -14.71
C TRP A 79 -4.66 -2.54 -13.27
N PHE A 80 -4.90 -3.46 -12.33
CA PHE A 80 -4.48 -3.29 -10.94
C PHE A 80 -2.95 -3.25 -10.79
N THR A 81 -2.22 -4.10 -11.50
CA THR A 81 -0.75 -4.06 -11.49
C THR A 81 -0.24 -2.69 -11.93
N THR A 82 -0.82 -2.13 -13.00
CA THR A 82 -0.44 -0.81 -13.52
C THR A 82 -0.81 0.30 -12.54
N ALA A 83 -2.03 0.26 -12.01
CA ALA A 83 -2.50 1.24 -11.02
C ALA A 83 -1.62 1.25 -9.76
N ILE A 84 -1.26 0.07 -9.24
CA ILE A 84 -0.40 -0.08 -8.06
C ILE A 84 1.03 0.33 -8.39
N GLY A 85 1.55 0.05 -9.59
CA GLY A 85 2.84 0.54 -10.05
C GLY A 85 2.92 2.07 -10.06
N MET A 86 1.91 2.73 -10.63
CA MET A 86 1.80 4.19 -10.62
C MET A 86 1.69 4.74 -9.19
N TYR A 87 0.89 4.07 -8.34
CA TYR A 87 0.74 4.45 -6.94
C TYR A 87 2.05 4.31 -6.16
N GLN A 88 2.82 3.25 -6.43
CA GLN A 88 4.11 3.03 -5.79
C GLN A 88 5.14 4.08 -6.24
N ALA A 89 5.11 4.50 -7.50
CA ALA A 89 5.94 5.60 -7.99
C ALA A 89 5.59 6.92 -7.27
N LEU A 90 4.31 7.19 -7.04
CA LEU A 90 3.86 8.35 -6.25
C LEU A 90 4.38 8.27 -4.80
N LEU A 91 4.22 7.13 -4.13
CA LEU A 91 4.73 6.96 -2.77
C LEU A 91 6.25 7.09 -2.71
N ALA A 92 6.99 6.51 -3.66
CA ALA A 92 8.44 6.65 -3.74
C ALA A 92 8.86 8.12 -3.92
N TYR A 93 8.18 8.85 -4.80
CA TYR A 93 8.41 10.29 -4.96
C TYR A 93 8.16 11.07 -3.67
N LEU A 94 7.04 10.82 -2.99
CA LEU A 94 6.72 11.47 -1.72
C LEU A 94 7.74 11.11 -0.63
N LEU A 95 8.20 9.86 -0.59
CA LEU A 95 9.21 9.41 0.35
C LEU A 95 10.50 10.20 0.18
N VAL A 96 11.04 10.25 -1.05
CA VAL A 96 12.27 10.97 -1.38
C VAL A 96 12.11 12.45 -1.07
N ARG A 97 10.99 13.06 -1.48
CA ARG A 97 10.70 14.48 -1.25
C ARG A 97 10.67 14.84 0.22
N PHE A 98 10.03 14.03 1.07
CA PHE A 98 9.96 14.34 2.50
C PHE A 98 11.27 14.01 3.21
N LEU A 99 11.99 12.97 2.79
CA LEU A 99 13.32 12.66 3.33
C LEU A 99 14.32 13.78 3.04
N SER A 100 14.27 14.39 1.84
CA SER A 100 15.15 15.51 1.50
C SER A 100 14.86 16.79 2.28
N VAL A 101 13.60 16.97 2.71
CA VAL A 101 13.16 18.14 3.49
C VAL A 101 13.37 17.92 4.99
N ALA A 102 13.30 16.68 5.48
CA ALA A 102 13.47 16.32 6.89
C ALA A 102 14.95 16.29 7.33
N ARG A 103 15.79 17.23 6.83
CA ARG A 103 17.22 17.31 7.17
C ARG A 103 17.41 17.29 8.70
N PRO A 104 18.41 16.52 9.19
CA PRO A 104 18.78 16.56 10.59
C PRO A 104 19.41 17.92 10.87
N GLU A 105 18.82 18.68 11.79
CA GLU A 105 19.56 19.60 12.64
C GLU A 105 20.10 18.82 13.83
#